data_AF-A0A660LC54-F1
#
_entry.id   AF-A0A660LC54-F1
#
_cell.length_a   1.000
_cell.length_b   1.000
_cell.length_c   1.000
_cell.angle_alpha   90.00
_cell.angle_beta   90.00
_cell.angle_gamma   90.00
#
_symmetry.space_group_name_H-M   'P 1'
#
loop_
_entity.id
_entity.type
_entity.pdbx_description
1 polymer ?
#
loop_
_entity_poly.entity_id
_entity_poly.type
_entity_poly.pdbx_seq_one_letter_code
_entity_poly.pdbx_strand_id
1 'polypeptide(L)'
;MSRSILAVVACLAVFASACGSDDEPNASTESTPSATQSAQTADLDAIKTYLLDHTQRLVTSTEQLQADAQAYYDLAKAEDFDYGKLLDGKREDVQAAVKKIQDDHIEANPAYEEMEGVVAGVPELADYDVIIDAGSDGSDPESAVPFSFKTEDGREFKQPGNFFALVETSAFGTEPKFQAKGAEADLDGDGKVAFPEALPDAQFLQAATTEFVKYAKELDEAAKAWQPKPEDAFTAVVVMTPTMSEYFDAWKNSRFIAGSKAEEKGFVATSRLSDIRDILGGIVLIYDNLKPSIEGVDAEGSAQTAQQLEELHAFAERLLTEEEGGKTFTAEEADTLGSEAQRRAEAIAGQVSQQAGKLNLQLES
;
A
#
# COMPACT_ATOMS: atom_id res chain seq x y z
N MET A 1 34.44 13.76 7.81
CA MET A 1 35.39 14.90 7.67
C MET A 1 34.63 16.13 7.18
N SER A 2 35.27 17.31 7.12
CA SER A 2 34.70 18.65 6.78
C SER A 2 33.27 18.73 6.22
N ARG A 3 32.42 19.51 6.91
CA ARG A 3 31.34 20.26 6.27
C ARG A 3 31.95 21.44 5.50
N SER A 4 31.41 21.79 4.33
CA SER A 4 31.76 23.01 3.59
C SER A 4 30.65 24.04 3.74
N ILE A 5 31.04 25.28 4.05
CA ILE A 5 30.13 26.42 4.24
C ILE A 5 30.04 27.19 2.93
N LEU A 6 28.83 27.53 2.48
CA LEU A 6 28.62 28.52 1.42
C LEU A 6 28.26 29.88 2.05
N ALA A 7 28.87 30.96 1.57
CA ALA A 7 28.82 32.26 2.23
C ALA A 7 27.70 33.15 1.70
N VAL A 8 26.96 33.80 2.60
CA VAL A 8 26.04 34.91 2.28
C VAL A 8 26.84 36.22 2.23
N VAL A 9 26.71 36.96 1.12
CA VAL A 9 27.26 38.32 0.98
C VAL A 9 26.13 39.33 1.20
N ALA A 10 26.29 40.20 2.19
CA ALA A 10 25.34 41.28 2.48
C ALA A 10 25.74 42.58 1.74
N CYS A 11 24.76 43.31 1.21
CA CYS A 11 24.94 44.67 0.70
C CYS A 11 24.00 45.66 1.42
N LEU A 12 24.52 46.85 1.70
CA LEU A 12 23.95 47.83 2.61
C LEU A 12 22.68 48.53 2.09
N ALA A 13 21.88 49.04 3.03
CA ALA A 13 20.92 50.12 2.81
C ALA A 13 21.33 51.37 3.61
N VAL A 14 21.23 52.56 3.01
CA VAL A 14 21.31 53.89 3.66
C VAL A 14 20.29 54.84 3.00
N PHE A 15 19.87 55.88 3.72
CA PHE A 15 18.60 56.59 3.56
C PHE A 15 18.59 57.90 2.73
N ALA A 16 17.37 58.22 2.25
CA ALA A 16 16.71 59.54 2.21
C ALA A 16 17.10 60.65 1.23
N SER A 17 16.06 61.22 0.62
CA SER A 17 15.87 62.65 0.30
C SER A 17 14.34 62.90 0.19
N ALA A 18 13.84 64.07 0.59
CA ALA A 18 12.39 64.34 0.65
C ALA A 18 11.99 65.82 0.41
N CYS A 19 10.91 65.99 -0.36
CA CYS A 19 9.97 67.12 -0.52
C CYS A 19 8.65 66.47 -1.02
N GLY A 20 7.42 66.94 -0.80
CA GLY A 20 6.92 68.28 -0.43
C GLY A 20 6.46 69.04 -1.69
N SER A 21 5.22 69.49 -1.86
CA SER A 21 3.97 69.38 -1.05
C SER A 21 2.83 68.71 -1.90
N ASP A 22 1.49 68.94 -1.88
CA ASP A 22 0.52 69.94 -1.38
C ASP A 22 -0.86 69.26 -1.07
N ASP A 23 -1.85 70.01 -0.58
CA ASP A 23 -3.18 69.52 -0.10
C ASP A 23 -4.28 69.35 -1.19
N GLU A 24 -5.15 68.34 -1.05
CA GLU A 24 -6.59 68.51 -0.67
C GLU A 24 -7.35 67.15 -0.58
N PRO A 25 -8.43 67.05 0.23
CA PRO A 25 -9.18 65.80 0.42
C PRO A 25 -10.39 65.67 -0.52
N ASN A 26 -10.54 64.53 -1.19
CA ASN A 26 -11.77 64.17 -1.90
C ASN A 26 -12.30 62.80 -1.43
N ALA A 27 -13.59 62.74 -1.12
CA ALA A 27 -14.22 61.58 -0.48
C ALA A 27 -14.83 60.63 -1.52
N SER A 28 -14.16 59.51 -1.77
CA SER A 28 -14.67 58.40 -2.60
C SER A 28 -14.98 57.19 -1.73
N THR A 29 -16.24 56.98 -1.40
CA THR A 29 -16.71 55.89 -0.53
C THR A 29 -16.86 54.56 -1.29
N GLU A 30 -15.77 54.09 -1.92
CA GLU A 30 -15.76 52.78 -2.58
C GLU A 30 -15.89 51.66 -1.53
N SER A 31 -17.12 51.19 -1.38
CA SER A 31 -17.48 50.12 -0.45
C SER A 31 -17.18 48.78 -1.12
N THR A 32 -15.90 48.43 -1.23
CA THR A 32 -15.45 47.13 -1.75
C THR A 32 -16.14 46.02 -0.94
N PRO A 33 -16.94 45.13 -1.57
CA PRO A 33 -17.50 44.00 -0.86
C PRO A 33 -16.35 43.08 -0.46
N SER A 34 -16.00 43.07 0.83
CA SER A 34 -15.07 42.08 1.36
C SER A 34 -15.78 40.73 1.35
N ALA A 35 -15.67 40.05 0.22
CA ALA A 35 -16.01 38.65 0.10
C ALA A 35 -14.96 37.87 0.91
N THR A 36 -15.18 37.78 2.22
CA THR A 36 -14.55 36.75 3.06
C THR A 36 -15.10 35.41 2.60
N GLN A 37 -14.55 34.92 1.49
CA GLN A 37 -14.69 33.55 1.05
C GLN A 37 -14.07 32.72 2.17
N SER A 38 -14.92 32.10 3.00
CA SER A 38 -14.47 31.22 4.06
C SER A 38 -13.73 30.07 3.38
N ALA A 39 -12.41 30.00 3.59
CA ALA A 39 -11.61 28.87 3.14
C ALA A 39 -12.31 27.60 3.65
N GLN A 40 -12.65 26.71 2.72
CA GLN A 40 -13.34 25.48 3.07
C GLN A 40 -12.32 24.56 3.75
N THR A 41 -12.69 23.99 4.89
CA THR A 41 -11.83 23.01 5.56
C THR A 41 -11.79 21.72 4.73
N ALA A 42 -10.69 20.98 4.82
CA ALA A 42 -10.58 19.66 4.23
C ALA A 42 -11.68 18.73 4.77
N ASP A 43 -12.18 17.81 3.93
CA ASP A 43 -13.19 16.82 4.33
C ASP A 43 -12.50 15.58 4.91
N LEU A 44 -12.09 15.73 6.18
CA LEU A 44 -11.45 14.67 6.94
C LEU A 44 -12.43 13.54 7.33
N ASP A 45 -13.73 13.82 7.37
CA ASP A 45 -14.77 12.83 7.64
C ASP A 45 -14.94 11.86 6.45
N ALA A 46 -14.75 12.34 5.21
CA ALA A 46 -14.70 11.49 4.02
C ALA A 46 -13.51 10.52 4.04
N ILE A 47 -12.30 11.00 4.35
CA ILE A 47 -11.09 10.15 4.48
C ILE A 47 -11.27 9.12 5.62
N LYS A 48 -11.85 9.54 6.74
CA LYS A 48 -12.20 8.65 7.86
C LYS A 48 -13.19 7.56 7.45
N THR A 49 -14.23 7.93 6.70
CA THR A 49 -15.26 6.98 6.23
C THR A 49 -14.66 5.97 5.26
N TYR A 50 -13.83 6.43 4.33
CA TYR A 50 -13.09 5.57 3.40
C TYR A 50 -12.24 4.52 4.12
N LEU A 51 -11.42 4.93 5.10
CA LEU A 51 -10.60 4.01 5.88
C LEU A 51 -11.47 2.95 6.59
N LEU A 52 -12.59 3.35 7.23
CA LEU A 52 -13.45 2.42 7.96
C LEU A 52 -14.17 1.41 7.06
N ASP A 53 -14.65 1.84 5.90
CA ASP A 53 -15.29 0.94 4.93
C ASP A 53 -14.28 -0.12 4.40
N HIS A 54 -13.00 0.25 4.30
CA HIS A 54 -11.93 -0.64 3.81
C HIS A 54 -11.36 -1.53 4.93
N THR A 55 -11.17 -1.05 6.16
CA THR A 55 -10.79 -1.94 7.29
C THR A 55 -11.88 -2.98 7.56
N GLN A 56 -13.17 -2.62 7.46
CA GLN A 56 -14.26 -3.59 7.59
C GLN A 56 -14.25 -4.65 6.46
N ARG A 57 -13.89 -4.26 5.22
CA ARG A 57 -13.70 -5.20 4.11
C ARG A 57 -12.53 -6.16 4.40
N LEU A 58 -11.36 -5.65 4.81
CA LEU A 58 -10.20 -6.48 5.13
C LEU A 58 -10.50 -7.47 6.27
N VAL A 59 -11.20 -7.04 7.33
CA VAL A 59 -11.65 -7.95 8.40
C VAL A 59 -12.55 -9.07 7.84
N THR A 60 -13.45 -8.74 6.90
CA THR A 60 -14.35 -9.72 6.28
C THR A 60 -13.58 -10.71 5.39
N SER A 61 -12.69 -10.24 4.52
CA SER A 61 -11.90 -11.11 3.63
C SER A 61 -10.89 -11.97 4.39
N THR A 62 -10.27 -11.44 5.46
CA THR A 62 -9.37 -12.23 6.31
C THR A 62 -10.12 -13.29 7.13
N GLU A 63 -11.31 -13.01 7.65
CA GLU A 63 -12.16 -14.04 8.31
C GLU A 63 -12.53 -15.17 7.35
N GLN A 64 -12.78 -14.83 6.08
CA GLN A 64 -13.09 -15.79 5.01
C GLN A 64 -11.85 -16.66 4.68
N LEU A 65 -10.67 -16.04 4.48
CA LEU A 65 -9.39 -16.76 4.36
C LEU A 65 -9.10 -17.70 5.54
N GLN A 66 -9.39 -17.28 6.78
CA GLN A 66 -9.20 -18.11 7.97
C GLN A 66 -10.16 -19.31 7.99
N ALA A 67 -11.42 -19.14 7.59
CA ALA A 67 -12.40 -20.21 7.53
C ALA A 67 -11.99 -21.30 6.52
N ASP A 68 -11.45 -20.88 5.37
CA ASP A 68 -10.94 -21.77 4.32
C ASP A 68 -9.64 -22.49 4.73
N ALA A 69 -8.68 -21.76 5.32
CA ALA A 69 -7.47 -22.34 5.87
C ALA A 69 -7.78 -23.37 6.98
N GLN A 70 -8.83 -23.13 7.79
CA GLN A 70 -9.33 -24.10 8.77
C GLN A 70 -9.96 -25.34 8.10
N ALA A 71 -10.68 -25.18 6.98
CA ALA A 71 -11.23 -26.31 6.24
C ALA A 71 -10.12 -27.20 5.62
N TYR A 72 -9.09 -26.60 5.03
CA TYR A 72 -7.91 -27.32 4.55
C TYR A 72 -7.13 -28.00 5.69
N TYR A 73 -6.99 -27.31 6.83
CA TYR A 73 -6.41 -27.86 8.05
C TYR A 73 -7.18 -29.08 8.57
N ASP A 74 -8.52 -29.05 8.59
CA ASP A 74 -9.34 -30.17 9.03
C ASP A 74 -9.26 -31.37 8.06
N LEU A 75 -9.14 -31.14 6.75
CA LEU A 75 -8.84 -32.20 5.77
C LEU A 75 -7.52 -32.92 6.08
N ALA A 76 -6.45 -32.16 6.33
CA ALA A 76 -5.13 -32.69 6.65
C ALA A 76 -5.08 -33.37 8.02
N LYS A 77 -5.71 -32.79 9.05
CA LYS A 77 -5.80 -33.34 10.41
C LYS A 77 -6.57 -34.65 10.46
N ALA A 78 -7.58 -34.82 9.60
CA ALA A 78 -8.30 -36.09 9.45
C ALA A 78 -7.43 -37.25 8.91
N GLU A 79 -6.27 -36.94 8.30
CA GLU A 79 -5.27 -37.93 7.87
C GLU A 79 -3.98 -37.89 8.69
N ASP A 80 -4.03 -37.38 9.94
CA ASP A 80 -2.89 -37.23 10.85
C ASP A 80 -1.73 -36.36 10.29
N PHE A 81 -2.05 -35.45 9.35
CA PHE A 81 -1.11 -34.67 8.54
C PHE A 81 -0.16 -35.52 7.66
N ASP A 82 -0.52 -36.76 7.33
CA ASP A 82 0.11 -37.52 6.24
C ASP A 82 -0.41 -36.99 4.89
N TYR A 83 0.32 -36.03 4.32
CA TYR A 83 -0.03 -35.39 3.05
C TYR A 83 -0.01 -36.34 1.85
N GLY A 84 0.74 -37.45 1.92
CA GLY A 84 0.73 -38.48 0.85
C GLY A 84 -0.58 -39.24 0.87
N LYS A 85 -0.95 -39.77 2.04
CA LYS A 85 -2.25 -40.41 2.30
C LYS A 85 -3.43 -39.48 2.01
N LEU A 86 -3.27 -38.18 2.30
CA LEU A 86 -4.27 -37.14 2.01
C LEU A 86 -4.53 -37.00 0.50
N LEU A 87 -3.49 -36.90 -0.34
CA LEU A 87 -3.67 -36.83 -1.79
C LEU A 87 -4.14 -38.18 -2.38
N ASP A 88 -3.65 -39.32 -1.88
CA ASP A 88 -4.13 -40.65 -2.30
C ASP A 88 -5.63 -40.86 -2.01
N GLY A 89 -6.17 -40.25 -0.94
CA GLY A 89 -7.57 -40.39 -0.53
C GLY A 89 -8.51 -39.25 -0.92
N LYS A 90 -8.02 -38.01 -1.07
CA LYS A 90 -8.82 -36.77 -1.13
C LYS A 90 -8.27 -35.69 -2.06
N ARG A 91 -7.48 -36.04 -3.09
CA ARG A 91 -6.88 -35.06 -4.04
C ARG A 91 -7.86 -34.01 -4.57
N GLU A 92 -9.07 -34.41 -4.96
CA GLU A 92 -10.11 -33.46 -5.46
C GLU A 92 -10.55 -32.46 -4.37
N ASP A 93 -10.74 -32.91 -3.12
CA ASP A 93 -11.08 -32.03 -1.99
C ASP A 93 -9.93 -31.06 -1.66
N VAL A 94 -8.68 -31.54 -1.72
CA VAL A 94 -7.48 -30.72 -1.50
C VAL A 94 -7.30 -29.68 -2.60
N GLN A 95 -7.46 -30.08 -3.87
CA GLN A 95 -7.38 -29.16 -5.00
C GLN A 95 -8.44 -28.06 -4.90
N ALA A 96 -9.67 -28.42 -4.53
CA ALA A 96 -10.74 -27.45 -4.30
C ALA A 96 -10.44 -26.51 -3.13
N ALA A 97 -9.92 -27.02 -2.00
CA ALA A 97 -9.59 -26.20 -0.83
C ALA A 97 -8.40 -25.25 -1.08
N VAL A 98 -7.31 -25.74 -1.68
CA VAL A 98 -6.15 -24.90 -2.03
C VAL A 98 -6.55 -23.85 -3.06
N LYS A 99 -7.32 -24.21 -4.09
CA LYS A 99 -7.82 -23.23 -5.07
C LYS A 99 -8.70 -22.17 -4.41
N LYS A 100 -9.59 -22.54 -3.48
CA LYS A 100 -10.46 -21.53 -2.84
C LYS A 100 -9.66 -20.55 -1.98
N ILE A 101 -8.61 -21.01 -1.27
CA ILE A 101 -7.67 -20.12 -0.57
C ILE A 101 -6.92 -19.19 -1.54
N GLN A 102 -6.53 -19.69 -2.73
CA GLN A 102 -5.92 -18.87 -3.78
C GLN A 102 -6.87 -17.79 -4.31
N ASP A 103 -8.14 -18.13 -4.55
CA ASP A 103 -9.17 -17.19 -5.01
C ASP A 103 -9.53 -16.14 -3.94
N ASP A 104 -9.75 -16.59 -2.69
CA ASP A 104 -10.03 -15.72 -1.54
C ASP A 104 -8.88 -14.74 -1.24
N HIS A 105 -7.63 -15.15 -1.48
CA HIS A 105 -6.46 -14.29 -1.32
C HIS A 105 -6.43 -13.16 -2.35
N ILE A 106 -6.75 -13.46 -3.62
CA ILE A 106 -6.88 -12.47 -4.69
C ILE A 106 -8.03 -11.49 -4.40
N GLU A 107 -9.14 -11.96 -3.81
CA GLU A 107 -10.24 -11.08 -3.38
C GLU A 107 -9.90 -10.24 -2.12
N ALA A 108 -8.98 -10.72 -1.27
CA ALA A 108 -8.52 -9.99 -0.08
C ALA A 108 -7.54 -8.84 -0.39
N ASN A 109 -6.68 -8.98 -1.40
CA ASN A 109 -5.60 -8.05 -1.72
C ASN A 109 -6.08 -6.58 -1.90
N PRO A 110 -7.08 -6.26 -2.76
CA PRO A 110 -7.56 -4.88 -2.91
C PRO A 110 -8.17 -4.28 -1.64
N ALA A 111 -8.64 -5.10 -0.70
CA ALA A 111 -9.21 -4.61 0.56
C ALA A 111 -8.16 -3.99 1.51
N TYR A 112 -6.87 -4.21 1.26
CA TYR A 112 -5.77 -3.48 1.92
C TYR A 112 -5.20 -2.39 1.01
N GLU A 113 -4.80 -2.72 -0.21
CA GLU A 113 -4.12 -1.84 -1.18
C GLU A 113 -4.81 -0.48 -1.35
N GLU A 114 -6.14 -0.48 -1.51
CA GLU A 114 -6.93 0.75 -1.66
C GLU A 114 -6.78 1.71 -0.45
N MET A 115 -6.48 1.20 0.74
CA MET A 115 -6.26 1.99 1.96
C MET A 115 -4.80 2.07 2.45
N GLU A 116 -3.83 1.39 1.82
CA GLU A 116 -2.39 1.44 2.18
C GLU A 116 -1.92 2.90 2.30
N GLY A 117 -2.32 3.73 1.33
CA GLY A 117 -2.02 5.16 1.29
C GLY A 117 -2.41 5.94 2.56
N VAL A 118 -3.39 5.48 3.33
CA VAL A 118 -3.73 6.02 4.66
C VAL A 118 -3.01 5.25 5.78
N VAL A 119 -2.97 3.91 5.72
CA VAL A 119 -2.43 3.07 6.81
C VAL A 119 -0.93 3.26 6.97
N ALA A 120 -0.15 3.10 5.90
CA ALA A 120 1.29 3.31 5.87
C ALA A 120 1.65 4.81 6.00
N GLY A 121 0.82 5.68 5.42
CA GLY A 121 1.04 7.12 5.37
C GLY A 121 0.79 7.89 6.68
N VAL A 122 0.14 7.27 7.68
CA VAL A 122 -0.20 7.91 8.97
C VAL A 122 0.60 7.27 10.12
N PRO A 123 1.45 8.02 10.85
CA PRO A 123 2.32 7.45 11.89
C PRO A 123 1.61 6.76 13.07
N GLU A 124 0.32 7.03 13.30
CA GLU A 124 -0.50 6.31 14.31
C GLU A 124 -0.99 4.93 13.81
N LEU A 125 -0.81 4.61 12.53
CA LEU A 125 -1.29 3.40 11.85
C LEU A 125 -0.16 2.59 11.16
N ALA A 126 0.97 3.21 10.81
CA ALA A 126 2.02 2.61 9.97
C ALA A 126 2.64 1.30 10.51
N ASP A 127 2.61 1.05 11.83
CA ASP A 127 3.01 -0.26 12.38
C ASP A 127 2.17 -1.42 11.80
N TYR A 128 0.90 -1.17 11.44
CA TYR A 128 0.04 -2.20 10.82
C TYR A 128 0.42 -2.50 9.38
N ASP A 129 0.98 -1.53 8.65
CA ASP A 129 1.46 -1.74 7.28
C ASP A 129 2.64 -2.71 7.24
N VAL A 130 3.64 -2.47 8.09
CA VAL A 130 4.76 -3.41 8.33
C VAL A 130 4.23 -4.80 8.71
N ILE A 131 3.19 -4.89 9.54
CA ILE A 131 2.63 -6.17 9.97
C ILE A 131 1.86 -6.90 8.85
N ILE A 132 1.09 -6.17 8.04
CA ILE A 132 0.12 -6.74 7.10
C ILE A 132 0.72 -6.98 5.72
N ASP A 133 1.48 -6.02 5.16
CA ASP A 133 1.90 -6.04 3.75
C ASP A 133 3.38 -5.70 3.48
N ALA A 134 3.94 -4.67 4.11
CA ALA A 134 5.28 -4.19 3.76
C ALA A 134 6.45 -4.91 4.47
N GLY A 135 6.23 -5.46 5.67
CA GLY A 135 7.33 -5.90 6.54
C GLY A 135 8.00 -7.21 6.10
N SER A 136 9.32 -7.26 6.24
CA SER A 136 10.15 -8.40 5.80
C SER A 136 10.25 -9.53 6.83
N ASP A 137 10.95 -10.61 6.48
CA ASP A 137 11.37 -11.62 7.46
C ASP A 137 12.66 -11.22 8.17
N GLY A 138 12.93 -11.82 9.33
CA GLY A 138 14.05 -11.49 10.23
C GLY A 138 15.47 -11.65 9.65
N SER A 139 15.62 -11.86 8.35
CA SER A 139 16.87 -11.70 7.61
C SER A 139 17.22 -10.24 7.28
N ASP A 140 16.24 -9.32 7.23
CA ASP A 140 16.49 -7.86 7.22
C ASP A 140 15.96 -7.17 8.50
N PRO A 141 16.81 -6.97 9.52
CA PRO A 141 16.39 -6.36 10.79
C PRO A 141 15.95 -4.89 10.71
N GLU A 142 16.11 -4.19 9.58
CA GLU A 142 15.67 -2.80 9.44
C GLU A 142 14.18 -2.69 9.03
N SER A 143 13.63 -3.72 8.38
CA SER A 143 12.22 -3.80 7.93
C SER A 143 11.42 -4.99 8.49
N ALA A 144 12.06 -5.87 9.29
CA ALA A 144 11.45 -7.12 9.74
C ALA A 144 10.24 -6.94 10.66
N VAL A 145 9.18 -7.72 10.42
CA VAL A 145 7.91 -7.65 11.18
C VAL A 145 8.11 -7.77 12.71
N PRO A 146 7.33 -7.04 13.54
CA PRO A 146 7.53 -7.00 14.99
C PRO A 146 7.04 -8.25 15.74
N PHE A 147 6.39 -9.21 15.06
CA PHE A 147 5.71 -10.33 15.70
C PHE A 147 6.41 -11.69 15.53
N SER A 148 5.88 -12.72 16.20
CA SER A 148 6.24 -14.13 16.04
C SER A 148 5.07 -14.99 16.50
N PHE A 149 4.72 -16.05 15.77
CA PHE A 149 3.57 -16.90 16.09
C PHE A 149 3.93 -18.39 16.22
N LYS A 150 2.94 -19.20 16.63
CA LYS A 150 3.09 -20.65 16.85
C LYS A 150 1.94 -21.44 16.25
N THR A 151 2.27 -22.61 15.73
CA THR A 151 1.32 -23.61 15.22
C THR A 151 0.84 -24.54 16.34
N GLU A 152 -0.21 -25.33 16.12
CA GLU A 152 -0.76 -26.25 17.12
C GLU A 152 0.26 -27.33 17.57
N ASP A 153 1.13 -27.80 16.65
CA ASP A 153 2.26 -28.68 16.98
C ASP A 153 3.41 -28.01 17.76
N GLY A 154 3.35 -26.69 17.98
CA GLY A 154 4.31 -25.94 18.78
C GLY A 154 5.57 -25.46 18.04
N ARG A 155 5.64 -25.56 16.70
CA ARG A 155 6.68 -24.84 15.93
C ARG A 155 6.52 -23.33 16.13
N GLU A 156 7.63 -22.61 16.11
CA GLU A 156 7.72 -21.17 16.38
C GLU A 156 8.28 -20.44 15.15
N PHE A 157 7.46 -19.58 14.55
CA PHE A 157 7.80 -18.79 13.36
C PHE A 157 8.18 -17.37 13.82
N LYS A 158 9.48 -17.07 13.79
CA LYS A 158 10.04 -15.80 14.27
C LYS A 158 10.21 -14.82 13.15
N GLN A 159 9.60 -13.64 13.30
CA GLN A 159 9.59 -12.54 12.33
C GLN A 159 9.52 -13.08 10.89
N PRO A 160 8.43 -13.80 10.51
CA PRO A 160 8.48 -14.70 9.35
C PRO A 160 8.21 -14.02 7.99
N GLY A 161 7.83 -12.73 8.01
CA GLY A 161 7.27 -11.95 6.89
C GLY A 161 5.92 -11.35 7.27
N ASN A 162 5.42 -10.39 6.48
CA ASN A 162 4.08 -9.80 6.58
C ASN A 162 2.96 -10.79 6.19
N PHE A 163 1.71 -10.51 6.57
CA PHE A 163 0.63 -11.48 6.40
C PHE A 163 0.19 -11.77 4.96
N PHE A 164 0.18 -10.79 4.05
CA PHE A 164 -0.12 -11.07 2.65
C PHE A 164 0.92 -12.02 2.04
N ALA A 165 2.22 -11.72 2.19
CA ALA A 165 3.29 -12.58 1.69
C ALA A 165 3.31 -13.97 2.37
N LEU A 166 3.01 -14.08 3.67
CA LEU A 166 2.90 -15.37 4.36
C LEU A 166 1.79 -16.26 3.77
N VAL A 167 0.63 -15.67 3.47
CA VAL A 167 -0.52 -16.39 2.89
C VAL A 167 -0.26 -16.71 1.42
N GLU A 168 0.17 -15.74 0.61
CA GLU A 168 0.45 -15.92 -0.82
C GLU A 168 1.51 -17.00 -1.06
N THR A 169 2.69 -16.85 -0.45
CA THR A 169 3.82 -17.74 -0.72
C THR A 169 3.62 -19.17 -0.18
N SER A 170 2.66 -19.34 0.73
CA SER A 170 2.15 -20.64 1.17
C SER A 170 1.09 -21.20 0.22
N ALA A 171 0.09 -20.40 -0.20
CA ALA A 171 -0.99 -20.81 -1.08
C ALA A 171 -0.54 -21.06 -2.54
N PHE A 172 0.50 -20.38 -3.02
CA PHE A 172 1.01 -20.45 -4.41
C PHE A 172 2.37 -21.15 -4.55
N GLY A 173 2.90 -21.72 -3.46
CA GLY A 173 4.05 -22.65 -3.53
C GLY A 173 5.44 -22.00 -3.66
N THR A 174 5.53 -20.67 -3.68
CA THR A 174 6.78 -19.95 -3.99
C THR A 174 7.82 -19.94 -2.86
N GLU A 175 7.40 -20.23 -1.61
CA GLU A 175 8.31 -20.32 -0.47
C GLU A 175 8.31 -21.73 0.18
N PRO A 176 9.30 -22.59 -0.15
CA PRO A 176 9.41 -23.95 0.38
C PRO A 176 9.44 -24.11 1.91
N LYS A 177 9.76 -23.08 2.72
CA LYS A 177 9.60 -23.15 4.20
C LYS A 177 8.14 -23.26 4.65
N PHE A 178 7.17 -22.85 3.82
CA PHE A 178 5.73 -22.84 4.13
C PHE A 178 4.92 -23.94 3.44
N GLN A 179 5.57 -24.80 2.66
CA GLN A 179 4.96 -25.98 2.03
C GLN A 179 4.98 -27.19 2.96
N ALA A 180 4.05 -28.11 2.75
CA ALA A 180 4.02 -29.44 3.35
C ALA A 180 5.29 -30.26 3.00
N LYS A 181 5.42 -31.43 3.62
CA LYS A 181 6.58 -32.31 3.47
C LYS A 181 6.10 -33.77 3.39
N GLY A 182 6.75 -34.58 2.55
CA GLY A 182 6.43 -36.00 2.36
C GLY A 182 5.54 -36.32 1.15
N ALA A 183 5.02 -35.30 0.45
CA ALA A 183 4.26 -35.44 -0.79
C ALA A 183 4.70 -34.38 -1.81
N GLU A 184 4.45 -34.63 -3.09
CA GLU A 184 4.54 -33.65 -4.18
C GLU A 184 3.15 -33.03 -4.42
N ALA A 185 3.09 -31.75 -4.81
CA ALA A 185 1.84 -31.02 -5.02
C ALA A 185 1.17 -31.33 -6.38
N ASP A 186 1.11 -32.60 -6.77
CA ASP A 186 0.40 -33.08 -7.96
C ASP A 186 -1.10 -33.14 -7.63
N LEU A 187 -1.78 -31.99 -7.80
CA LEU A 187 -3.17 -31.77 -7.39
C LEU A 187 -4.17 -32.16 -8.48
N ASP A 188 -3.82 -32.06 -9.76
CA ASP A 188 -4.68 -32.54 -10.86
C ASP A 188 -4.45 -34.02 -11.21
N GLY A 189 -3.29 -34.60 -10.85
CA GLY A 189 -2.97 -36.01 -11.05
C GLY A 189 -2.37 -36.35 -12.42
N ASP A 190 -1.93 -35.36 -13.20
CA ASP A 190 -1.18 -35.56 -14.45
C ASP A 190 0.21 -36.19 -14.22
N GLY A 191 0.75 -36.10 -13.00
CA GLY A 191 2.07 -36.62 -12.64
C GLY A 191 3.21 -35.62 -12.85
N LYS A 192 2.90 -34.31 -12.89
CA LYS A 192 3.84 -33.20 -12.87
C LYS A 192 3.26 -32.05 -12.05
N VAL A 193 4.02 -31.52 -11.09
CA VAL A 193 3.65 -30.27 -10.40
C VAL A 193 3.89 -29.08 -11.33
N ALA A 194 2.86 -28.26 -11.55
CA ALA A 194 2.92 -27.02 -12.32
C ALA A 194 2.28 -25.86 -11.55
N PHE A 195 2.89 -24.66 -11.58
CA PHE A 195 2.30 -23.47 -10.97
C PHE A 195 0.88 -23.19 -11.55
N PRO A 196 -0.15 -22.91 -10.72
CA PRO A 196 -0.09 -22.54 -9.30
C PRO A 196 -0.32 -23.71 -8.31
N GLU A 197 -0.11 -24.96 -8.69
CA GLU A 197 -0.23 -26.08 -7.74
C GLU A 197 0.76 -25.96 -6.58
N ALA A 198 0.22 -26.02 -5.37
CA ALA A 198 0.94 -25.93 -4.10
C ALA A 198 0.32 -26.89 -3.09
N LEU A 199 1.08 -27.24 -2.06
CA LEU A 199 0.57 -28.08 -0.97
C LEU A 199 0.98 -27.40 0.35
N PRO A 200 0.22 -26.41 0.82
CA PRO A 200 0.60 -25.61 1.99
C PRO A 200 0.79 -26.48 3.23
N ASP A 201 1.71 -26.11 4.13
CA ASP A 201 1.73 -26.69 5.47
C ASP A 201 0.48 -26.19 6.22
N ALA A 202 -0.50 -27.07 6.38
CA ALA A 202 -1.83 -26.68 6.82
C ALA A 202 -1.83 -26.04 8.21
N GLN A 203 -0.91 -26.45 9.10
CA GLN A 203 -0.79 -25.84 10.42
C GLN A 203 -0.20 -24.44 10.36
N PHE A 204 0.83 -24.24 9.51
CA PHE A 204 1.39 -22.91 9.28
C PHE A 204 0.34 -21.96 8.72
N LEU A 205 -0.38 -22.39 7.66
CA LEU A 205 -1.36 -21.56 6.98
C LEU A 205 -2.52 -21.17 7.89
N GLN A 206 -3.05 -22.13 8.67
CA GLN A 206 -4.11 -21.88 9.66
C GLN A 206 -3.66 -20.91 10.76
N ALA A 207 -2.41 -21.00 11.22
CA ALA A 207 -1.87 -20.07 12.22
C ALA A 207 -1.63 -18.68 11.63
N ALA A 208 -1.08 -18.59 10.41
CA ALA A 208 -0.85 -17.33 9.71
C ALA A 208 -2.16 -16.57 9.45
N THR A 209 -3.18 -17.21 8.89
CA THR A 209 -4.50 -16.59 8.69
C THR A 209 -5.19 -16.21 10.01
N THR A 210 -4.96 -16.97 11.09
CA THR A 210 -5.52 -16.66 12.41
C THR A 210 -4.92 -15.39 13.02
N GLU A 211 -3.61 -15.20 12.90
CA GLU A 211 -2.96 -13.94 13.34
C GLU A 211 -3.27 -12.79 12.37
N PHE A 212 -3.43 -13.04 11.06
CA PHE A 212 -3.86 -12.03 10.09
C PHE A 212 -5.24 -11.46 10.45
N VAL A 213 -6.23 -12.31 10.74
CA VAL A 213 -7.55 -11.89 11.24
C VAL A 213 -7.46 -11.06 12.52
N LYS A 214 -6.52 -11.39 13.41
CA LYS A 214 -6.28 -10.60 14.63
C LYS A 214 -5.79 -9.20 14.27
N TYR A 215 -4.76 -9.09 13.43
CA TYR A 215 -4.16 -7.80 13.07
C TYR A 215 -5.05 -6.93 12.17
N ALA A 216 -5.85 -7.52 11.28
CA ALA A 216 -6.90 -6.79 10.55
C ALA A 216 -7.92 -6.16 11.50
N LYS A 217 -8.29 -6.84 12.59
CA LYS A 217 -9.20 -6.32 13.63
C LYS A 217 -8.54 -5.31 14.57
N GLU A 218 -7.26 -5.47 14.87
CA GLU A 218 -6.48 -4.46 15.62
C GLU A 218 -6.33 -3.16 14.79
N LEU A 219 -6.07 -3.26 13.48
CA LEU A 219 -6.11 -2.14 12.54
C LEU A 219 -7.51 -1.52 12.47
N ASP A 220 -8.58 -2.29 12.35
CA ASP A 220 -9.96 -1.79 12.29
C ASP A 220 -10.38 -1.06 13.59
N GLU A 221 -9.94 -1.49 14.77
CA GLU A 221 -10.16 -0.74 16.02
C GLU A 221 -9.24 0.49 16.16
N ALA A 222 -8.00 0.43 15.66
CA ALA A 222 -7.11 1.60 15.60
C ALA A 222 -7.66 2.67 14.63
N ALA A 223 -8.11 2.25 13.45
CA ALA A 223 -8.77 3.08 12.45
C ALA A 223 -10.03 3.74 13.01
N LYS A 224 -10.83 3.04 13.84
CA LYS A 224 -11.96 3.66 14.58
C LYS A 224 -11.50 4.69 15.60
N ALA A 225 -10.45 4.42 16.37
CA ALA A 225 -9.94 5.32 17.40
C ALA A 225 -9.31 6.61 16.82
N TRP A 226 -8.52 6.49 15.74
CA TRP A 226 -7.82 7.59 15.07
C TRP A 226 -8.74 8.78 14.78
N GLN A 227 -8.28 10.00 15.04
CA GLN A 227 -9.00 11.23 14.72
C GLN A 227 -8.17 11.97 13.66
N PRO A 228 -8.58 11.97 12.37
CA PRO A 228 -7.76 12.50 11.31
C PRO A 228 -7.45 13.98 11.51
N LYS A 229 -6.20 14.34 11.21
CA LYS A 229 -5.69 15.71 11.18
C LYS A 229 -5.34 16.08 9.74
N PRO A 230 -5.34 17.37 9.37
CA PRO A 230 -4.77 17.81 8.09
C PRO A 230 -3.31 17.33 7.94
N GLU A 231 -2.51 17.44 9.01
CA GLU A 231 -1.12 16.98 9.07
C GLU A 231 -0.98 15.50 8.69
N ASP A 232 -1.85 14.63 9.23
CA ASP A 232 -1.88 13.19 8.93
C ASP A 232 -2.12 12.96 7.42
N ALA A 233 -3.16 13.59 6.86
CA ALA A 233 -3.58 13.42 5.47
C ALA A 233 -2.60 14.02 4.45
N PHE A 234 -1.96 15.15 4.77
CA PHE A 234 -0.89 15.70 3.92
C PHE A 234 0.39 14.84 4.00
N THR A 235 0.72 14.31 5.18
CA THR A 235 1.88 13.40 5.35
C THR A 235 1.68 12.13 4.52
N ALA A 236 0.49 11.54 4.58
CA ALA A 236 0.11 10.37 3.79
C ALA A 236 0.38 10.53 2.29
N VAL A 237 -0.12 11.61 1.68
CA VAL A 237 0.13 11.89 0.24
C VAL A 237 1.63 12.14 -0.04
N VAL A 238 2.36 12.82 0.84
CA VAL A 238 3.79 13.13 0.65
C VAL A 238 4.69 11.90 0.80
N VAL A 239 4.38 10.99 1.71
CA VAL A 239 5.18 9.78 1.99
C VAL A 239 4.84 8.65 1.01
N MET A 240 3.56 8.42 0.70
CA MET A 240 3.12 7.24 -0.08
C MET A 240 3.11 7.46 -1.60
N THR A 241 3.11 8.70 -2.10
CA THR A 241 3.23 8.91 -3.55
C THR A 241 4.62 8.50 -4.12
N PRO A 242 5.77 8.87 -3.53
CA PRO A 242 7.11 8.64 -4.11
C PRO A 242 7.71 7.23 -3.92
N THR A 243 6.92 6.22 -3.57
CA THR A 243 7.35 4.81 -3.42
C THR A 243 7.47 4.05 -4.75
N MET A 244 7.02 4.64 -5.87
CA MET A 244 6.88 4.00 -7.19
C MET A 244 8.09 3.18 -7.66
N SER A 245 9.33 3.57 -7.37
CA SER A 245 10.52 2.83 -7.82
C SER A 245 10.62 1.43 -7.21
N GLU A 246 10.18 1.27 -5.96
CA GLU A 246 10.21 0.00 -5.24
C GLU A 246 9.13 -0.94 -5.78
N TYR A 247 7.90 -0.45 -5.91
CA TYR A 247 6.80 -1.22 -6.50
C TYR A 247 7.08 -1.66 -7.95
N PHE A 248 7.75 -0.82 -8.77
CA PHE A 248 8.16 -1.20 -10.13
C PHE A 248 9.35 -2.18 -10.17
N ASP A 249 10.24 -2.18 -9.17
CA ASP A 249 11.30 -3.20 -9.06
C ASP A 249 10.69 -4.56 -8.66
N ALA A 250 9.75 -4.57 -7.70
CA ALA A 250 8.96 -5.74 -7.35
C ALA A 250 8.20 -6.29 -8.56
N TRP A 251 7.46 -5.46 -9.32
CA TRP A 251 6.78 -5.86 -10.55
C TRP A 251 7.72 -6.47 -11.59
N LYS A 252 8.89 -5.87 -11.83
CA LYS A 252 9.94 -6.39 -12.71
C LYS A 252 10.45 -7.77 -12.30
N ASN A 253 10.63 -7.99 -11.00
CA ASN A 253 11.19 -9.22 -10.44
C ASN A 253 10.11 -10.32 -10.24
N SER A 254 8.83 -9.94 -10.29
CA SER A 254 7.64 -10.80 -10.16
C SER A 254 7.46 -11.79 -11.31
N ARG A 255 6.48 -12.70 -11.16
CA ARG A 255 6.10 -13.65 -12.21
C ARG A 255 5.45 -13.00 -13.43
N PHE A 256 4.91 -11.79 -13.33
CA PHE A 256 4.25 -11.11 -14.43
C PHE A 256 5.23 -10.70 -15.54
N ILE A 257 6.47 -10.32 -15.17
CA ILE A 257 7.55 -10.01 -16.11
C ILE A 257 8.58 -11.15 -16.22
N ALA A 258 9.07 -11.69 -15.11
CA ALA A 258 10.14 -12.69 -15.12
C ALA A 258 9.64 -14.13 -15.31
N GLY A 259 8.34 -14.39 -15.18
CA GLY A 259 7.73 -15.71 -15.35
C GLY A 259 8.31 -16.76 -14.40
N SER A 260 8.78 -17.89 -14.95
CA SER A 260 9.44 -18.94 -14.18
C SER A 260 10.88 -18.60 -13.73
N LYS A 261 11.34 -17.36 -13.94
CA LYS A 261 12.62 -16.84 -13.47
C LYS A 261 12.47 -15.72 -12.43
N ALA A 262 11.27 -15.51 -11.90
CA ALA A 262 11.05 -14.55 -10.83
C ALA A 262 12.02 -14.80 -9.67
N GLU A 263 12.67 -13.74 -9.22
CA GLU A 263 13.46 -13.74 -7.97
C GLU A 263 12.59 -13.28 -6.80
N GLU A 264 11.53 -12.50 -7.09
CA GLU A 264 10.47 -12.18 -6.15
C GLU A 264 9.59 -13.41 -5.87
N LYS A 265 9.18 -13.56 -4.61
CA LYS A 265 8.37 -14.68 -4.10
C LYS A 265 6.89 -14.33 -4.04
N GLY A 266 6.59 -13.07 -3.72
CA GLY A 266 5.24 -12.52 -3.78
C GLY A 266 4.88 -12.01 -5.18
N PHE A 267 3.71 -11.37 -5.30
CA PHE A 267 3.18 -10.82 -6.55
C PHE A 267 3.12 -11.90 -7.64
N VAL A 268 2.50 -13.02 -7.27
CA VAL A 268 2.31 -14.23 -8.07
C VAL A 268 0.84 -14.59 -8.29
N ALA A 269 -0.03 -14.11 -7.40
CA ALA A 269 -1.47 -14.14 -7.48
C ALA A 269 -2.01 -12.83 -8.09
N THR A 270 -1.56 -11.70 -7.53
CA THR A 270 -1.84 -10.33 -7.94
C THR A 270 -0.60 -9.69 -8.58
N SER A 271 -0.82 -8.79 -9.54
CA SER A 271 0.25 -7.99 -10.12
C SER A 271 0.44 -6.73 -9.29
N ARG A 272 1.67 -6.34 -8.97
CA ARG A 272 1.96 -5.05 -8.30
C ARG A 272 1.44 -3.85 -9.10
N LEU A 273 1.09 -4.00 -10.39
CA LEU A 273 0.36 -2.95 -11.13
C LEU A 273 -1.09 -2.74 -10.67
N SER A 274 -1.76 -3.75 -10.10
CA SER A 274 -3.08 -3.54 -9.46
C SER A 274 -2.90 -2.77 -8.18
N ASP A 275 -2.00 -3.24 -7.33
CA ASP A 275 -1.58 -2.64 -6.07
C ASP A 275 -1.25 -1.14 -6.26
N ILE A 276 -0.29 -0.81 -7.15
CA ILE A 276 0.06 0.57 -7.52
C ILE A 276 -1.18 1.39 -7.93
N ARG A 277 -2.13 0.80 -8.67
CA ARG A 277 -3.36 1.48 -9.13
C ARG A 277 -4.33 1.70 -7.97
N ASP A 278 -4.53 0.71 -7.11
CA ASP A 278 -5.41 0.78 -5.95
C ASP A 278 -4.87 1.77 -4.88
N ILE A 279 -3.58 1.72 -4.56
CA ILE A 279 -2.89 2.69 -3.67
C ILE A 279 -3.03 4.11 -4.21
N LEU A 280 -2.75 4.34 -5.51
CA LEU A 280 -2.87 5.66 -6.13
C LEU A 280 -4.32 6.14 -6.17
N GLY A 281 -5.30 5.24 -6.28
CA GLY A 281 -6.73 5.55 -6.13
C GLY A 281 -7.06 6.10 -4.74
N GLY A 282 -6.54 5.45 -3.69
CA GLY A 282 -6.63 5.94 -2.31
C GLY A 282 -5.97 7.31 -2.12
N ILE A 283 -4.75 7.50 -2.66
CA ILE A 283 -4.02 8.78 -2.60
C ILE A 283 -4.76 9.91 -3.33
N VAL A 284 -5.36 9.64 -4.49
CA VAL A 284 -6.23 10.59 -5.21
C VAL A 284 -7.42 11.00 -4.32
N LEU A 285 -8.09 10.04 -3.66
CA LEU A 285 -9.19 10.34 -2.74
C LEU A 285 -8.74 11.20 -1.53
N ILE A 286 -7.56 10.92 -0.94
CA ILE A 286 -7.02 11.76 0.14
C ILE A 286 -6.81 13.19 -0.37
N TYR A 287 -6.14 13.36 -1.51
CA TYR A 287 -5.86 14.69 -2.05
C TYR A 287 -7.13 15.44 -2.45
N ASP A 288 -8.14 14.75 -3.00
CA ASP A 288 -9.40 15.37 -3.41
C ASP A 288 -10.15 16.00 -2.23
N ASN A 289 -10.08 15.38 -1.06
CA ASN A 289 -10.65 15.91 0.17
C ASN A 289 -9.79 17.01 0.84
N LEU A 290 -8.51 17.14 0.46
CA LEU A 290 -7.63 18.25 0.89
C LEU A 290 -7.81 19.52 0.04
N LYS A 291 -8.12 19.41 -1.25
CA LYS A 291 -8.27 20.53 -2.22
C LYS A 291 -9.01 21.76 -1.67
N PRO A 292 -10.17 21.66 -0.98
CA PRO A 292 -10.92 22.84 -0.53
C PRO A 292 -10.12 23.76 0.42
N SER A 293 -9.19 23.18 1.17
CA SER A 293 -8.28 23.94 2.06
C SER A 293 -7.11 24.57 1.29
N ILE A 294 -6.58 23.86 0.29
CA ILE A 294 -5.45 24.30 -0.54
C ILE A 294 -5.88 25.42 -1.48
N GLU A 295 -7.07 25.36 -2.08
CA GLU A 295 -7.60 26.40 -2.96
C GLU A 295 -7.66 27.78 -2.28
N GLY A 296 -7.85 27.83 -0.96
CA GLY A 296 -7.83 29.06 -0.16
C GLY A 296 -6.47 29.77 -0.09
N VAL A 297 -5.37 29.09 -0.46
CA VAL A 297 -4.00 29.64 -0.46
C VAL A 297 -3.25 29.44 -1.78
N ASP A 298 -3.69 28.52 -2.64
CA ASP A 298 -2.93 28.04 -3.81
C ASP A 298 -3.79 27.36 -4.90
N ALA A 299 -4.91 27.98 -5.31
CA ALA A 299 -5.84 27.37 -6.27
C ALA A 299 -5.20 26.88 -7.59
N GLU A 300 -4.22 27.59 -8.16
CA GLU A 300 -3.51 27.16 -9.36
C GLU A 300 -2.65 25.91 -9.09
N GLY A 301 -1.91 25.90 -7.97
CA GLY A 301 -1.14 24.74 -7.53
C GLY A 301 -2.03 23.53 -7.21
N SER A 302 -3.19 23.74 -6.57
CA SER A 302 -4.10 22.65 -6.22
C SER A 302 -4.70 21.95 -7.45
N ALA A 303 -5.12 22.75 -8.44
CA ALA A 303 -5.60 22.22 -9.71
C ALA A 303 -4.49 21.46 -10.47
N GLN A 304 -3.26 21.99 -10.46
CA GLN A 304 -2.10 21.30 -11.06
C GLN A 304 -1.80 19.96 -10.38
N THR A 305 -1.74 19.94 -9.05
CA THR A 305 -1.40 18.72 -8.29
C THR A 305 -2.47 17.64 -8.44
N ALA A 306 -3.75 18.02 -8.41
CA ALA A 306 -4.86 17.10 -8.68
C ALA A 306 -4.74 16.46 -10.07
N GLN A 307 -4.56 17.26 -11.13
CA GLN A 307 -4.37 16.75 -12.48
C GLN A 307 -3.16 15.79 -12.57
N GLN A 308 -2.05 16.10 -11.88
CA GLN A 308 -0.86 15.25 -11.92
C GLN A 308 -1.03 13.93 -11.17
N LEU A 309 -1.81 13.91 -10.08
CA LEU A 309 -2.23 12.67 -9.40
C LEU A 309 -3.17 11.84 -10.27
N GLU A 310 -4.20 12.46 -10.88
CA GLU A 310 -5.09 11.81 -11.85
C GLU A 310 -4.30 11.19 -13.02
N GLU A 311 -3.32 11.92 -13.58
CA GLU A 311 -2.44 11.43 -14.66
C GLU A 311 -1.49 10.31 -14.21
N LEU A 312 -1.10 10.24 -12.93
CA LEU A 312 -0.26 9.17 -12.39
C LEU A 312 -1.09 7.90 -12.11
N HIS A 313 -2.27 8.04 -11.53
CA HIS A 313 -3.22 6.94 -11.35
C HIS A 313 -3.65 6.34 -12.70
N ALA A 314 -4.06 7.17 -13.67
CA ALA A 314 -4.38 6.73 -15.03
C ALA A 314 -3.17 6.18 -15.81
N PHE A 315 -1.94 6.50 -15.38
CA PHE A 315 -0.73 5.86 -15.91
C PHE A 315 -0.60 4.41 -15.43
N ALA A 316 -0.88 4.13 -14.15
CA ALA A 316 -0.90 2.78 -13.59
C ALA A 316 -2.06 1.94 -14.14
N GLU A 317 -3.29 2.49 -14.15
CA GLU A 317 -4.49 1.85 -14.71
C GLU A 317 -4.27 1.38 -16.16
N ARG A 318 -3.66 2.23 -16.99
CA ARG A 318 -3.33 1.87 -18.38
C ARG A 318 -2.31 0.73 -18.45
N LEU A 319 -1.28 0.70 -17.60
CA LEU A 319 -0.29 -0.39 -17.61
C LEU A 319 -0.93 -1.72 -17.19
N LEU A 320 -1.78 -1.71 -16.16
CA LEU A 320 -2.57 -2.87 -15.74
C LEU A 320 -3.47 -3.36 -16.89
N THR A 321 -4.21 -2.44 -17.53
CA THR A 321 -5.07 -2.73 -18.68
C THR A 321 -4.27 -3.31 -19.87
N GLU A 322 -3.04 -2.84 -20.10
CA GLU A 322 -2.15 -3.40 -21.13
C GLU A 322 -1.72 -4.85 -20.75
N GLU A 323 -1.38 -5.11 -19.49
CA GLU A 323 -0.95 -6.42 -18.97
C GLU A 323 -2.10 -7.45 -19.00
N GLU A 324 -3.28 -7.11 -18.46
CA GLU A 324 -4.52 -7.89 -18.55
C GLU A 324 -4.96 -8.13 -20.00
N GLY A 325 -4.70 -7.14 -20.88
CA GLY A 325 -4.87 -7.24 -22.33
C GLY A 325 -3.90 -8.23 -23.02
N GLY A 326 -2.99 -8.85 -22.27
CA GLY A 326 -2.03 -9.85 -22.74
C GLY A 326 -0.68 -9.29 -23.19
N LYS A 327 -0.33 -8.04 -22.84
CA LYS A 327 1.01 -7.50 -23.08
C LYS A 327 1.99 -8.03 -22.02
N THR A 328 2.89 -8.91 -22.43
CA THR A 328 4.08 -9.22 -21.63
C THR A 328 5.05 -8.04 -21.70
N PHE A 329 5.22 -7.33 -20.60
CA PHE A 329 6.24 -6.29 -20.44
C PHE A 329 7.64 -6.90 -20.25
N THR A 330 8.67 -6.13 -20.59
CA THR A 330 10.07 -6.48 -20.34
C THR A 330 10.63 -5.74 -19.12
N ALA A 331 11.71 -6.28 -18.52
CA ALA A 331 12.40 -5.63 -17.41
C ALA A 331 12.93 -4.22 -17.76
N GLU A 332 13.39 -4.01 -19.00
CA GLU A 332 13.85 -2.70 -19.50
C GLU A 332 12.68 -1.69 -19.65
N GLU A 333 11.49 -2.16 -20.02
CA GLU A 333 10.27 -1.34 -19.95
C GLU A 333 9.89 -1.02 -18.50
N ALA A 334 9.92 -1.98 -17.57
CA ALA A 334 9.59 -1.74 -16.17
C ALA A 334 10.56 -0.74 -15.50
N ASP A 335 11.87 -0.89 -15.69
CA ASP A 335 12.87 0.09 -15.23
C ASP A 335 12.59 1.50 -15.79
N THR A 336 12.20 1.58 -17.07
CA THR A 336 11.91 2.85 -17.75
C THR A 336 10.60 3.50 -17.27
N LEU A 337 9.56 2.70 -17.08
CA LEU A 337 8.22 3.13 -16.64
C LEU A 337 8.23 3.50 -15.16
N GLY A 338 8.88 2.72 -14.30
CA GLY A 338 9.10 3.06 -12.89
C GLY A 338 9.92 4.34 -12.72
N SER A 339 10.98 4.50 -13.51
CA SER A 339 11.74 5.76 -13.60
C SER A 339 10.89 6.96 -14.08
N GLU A 340 9.79 6.75 -14.82
CA GLU A 340 8.86 7.81 -15.16
C GLU A 340 7.86 8.10 -14.03
N ALA A 341 7.24 7.05 -13.47
CA ALA A 341 6.31 7.13 -12.36
C ALA A 341 6.95 7.83 -11.15
N GLN A 342 8.18 7.45 -10.77
CA GLN A 342 8.96 8.06 -9.70
C GLN A 342 9.09 9.58 -9.87
N ARG A 343 9.50 10.05 -11.05
CA ARG A 343 9.72 11.50 -11.28
C ARG A 343 8.42 12.30 -11.28
N ARG A 344 7.30 11.69 -11.69
CA ARG A 344 5.96 12.27 -11.55
C ARG A 344 5.58 12.37 -10.07
N ALA A 345 5.75 11.27 -9.34
CA ALA A 345 5.46 11.14 -7.92
C ALA A 345 6.26 12.10 -7.02
N GLU A 346 7.57 12.20 -7.21
CA GLU A 346 8.44 13.15 -6.50
C GLU A 346 8.02 14.61 -6.75
N ALA A 347 7.62 14.94 -7.98
CA ALA A 347 7.14 16.27 -8.32
C ALA A 347 5.79 16.59 -7.65
N ILE A 348 4.90 15.59 -7.50
CA ILE A 348 3.64 15.70 -6.77
C ILE A 348 3.89 15.87 -5.27
N ALA A 349 4.65 14.98 -4.63
CA ALA A 349 4.99 15.07 -3.21
C ALA A 349 5.68 16.41 -2.87
N GLY A 350 6.55 16.91 -3.76
CA GLY A 350 7.16 18.23 -3.65
C GLY A 350 6.17 19.40 -3.77
N GLN A 351 5.05 19.27 -4.50
CA GLN A 351 3.99 20.28 -4.56
C GLN A 351 3.12 20.23 -3.29
N VAL A 352 2.70 19.04 -2.87
CA VAL A 352 1.88 18.82 -1.66
C VAL A 352 2.62 19.32 -0.41
N SER A 353 3.94 19.09 -0.32
CA SER A 353 4.80 19.66 0.72
C SER A 353 4.81 21.20 0.73
N GLN A 354 4.77 21.85 -0.43
CA GLN A 354 4.68 23.32 -0.52
C GLN A 354 3.29 23.83 -0.14
N GLN A 355 2.23 23.08 -0.44
CA GLN A 355 0.85 23.40 -0.09
C GLN A 355 0.63 23.30 1.43
N ALA A 356 1.13 22.23 2.07
CA ALA A 356 1.20 22.12 3.53
C ALA A 356 1.94 23.31 4.17
N GLY A 357 3.10 23.68 3.60
CA GLY A 357 3.87 24.86 4.04
C GLY A 357 3.13 26.19 3.91
N LYS A 358 2.31 26.38 2.85
CA LYS A 358 1.44 27.57 2.69
C LYS A 358 0.31 27.61 3.74
N LEU A 359 -0.17 26.44 4.17
CA LEU A 359 -1.16 26.29 5.24
C LEU A 359 -0.54 26.38 6.66
N ASN A 360 0.79 26.35 6.79
CA ASN A 360 1.54 26.26 8.05
C ASN A 360 1.37 24.92 8.79
N LEU A 361 1.03 23.85 8.05
CA LEU A 361 1.00 22.49 8.58
C LEU A 361 2.43 21.97 8.75
N GLN A 362 2.66 21.19 9.81
CA GLN A 362 3.89 20.43 9.98
C GLN A 362 3.63 19.00 9.48
N LEU A 363 4.49 18.50 8.60
CA LEU A 363 4.50 17.10 8.19
C LEU A 363 5.41 16.31 9.11
N GLU A 364 5.06 15.05 9.36
CA GLU A 364 5.95 14.09 10.03
C GLU A 364 6.93 13.48 9.01
N SER A 365 7.94 12.74 9.50
CA SER A 365 9.12 12.33 8.71
C SER A 365 9.75 11.01 9.16
#